data_AF-A0A937PU61-F1
#
_entry.id   AF-A0A937PU61-F1
#
_cell.length_a   1.000
_cell.length_b   1.000
_cell.length_c   1.000
_cell.angle_alpha   90.00
_cell.angle_beta   90.00
_cell.angle_gamma   90.00
#
_symmetry.space_group_name_H-M   'P 1'
#
loop_
_entity.id
_entity.type
_entity.pdbx_description
1 polymer ?
#
loop_
_entity_poly.entity_id
_entity_poly.type
_entity_poly.pdbx_seq_one_letter_code
_entity_poly.pdbx_strand_id
1 'polypeptide(L)' 'MMRIAYNSPFVPPEVLAAHGAEPVRLVPPPAAADASGAPVMGMCPFARAVAGAVIASD' A
#
# COMPACT_ATOMS: atom_id res chain seq x y z
N MET A 1 -6.59 -4.55 -17.96
CA MET A 1 -6.25 -5.41 -16.80
C MET A 1 -6.19 -4.51 -15.57
N MET A 2 -6.92 -4.84 -14.50
CA MET A 2 -7.01 -3.99 -13.31
C MET A 2 -5.84 -4.32 -12.37
N ARG A 3 -5.07 -3.31 -11.96
CA ARG A 3 -3.98 -3.49 -10.98
C ARG A 3 -4.54 -3.26 -9.58
N ILE A 4 -4.27 -4.19 -8.65
CA ILE A 4 -4.75 -4.09 -7.26
C ILE A 4 -3.53 -4.10 -6.34
N ALA A 5 -3.26 -2.94 -5.75
CA ALA A 5 -2.22 -2.80 -4.75
C ALA A 5 -2.71 -3.24 -3.36
N TYR A 6 -1.90 -4.01 -2.62
CA TYR A 6 -2.26 -4.48 -1.28
C TYR A 6 -1.04 -4.52 -0.33
N ASN A 7 -1.26 -4.24 0.96
CA ASN A 7 -0.20 -4.33 1.99
C ASN A 7 -0.46 -5.43 3.03
N SER A 8 -1.71 -5.86 3.20
CA SER A 8 -2.10 -6.80 4.26
C SER A 8 -1.62 -8.21 3.90
N PRO A 9 -0.98 -8.93 4.85
CA PRO A 9 -0.55 -10.31 4.62
C PRO A 9 -1.73 -11.28 4.47
N PHE A 10 -2.94 -10.85 4.84
CA PHE A 10 -4.16 -11.65 4.74
C PHE A 10 -4.90 -11.48 3.41
N VAL A 11 -4.41 -10.61 2.52
CA VAL A 11 -4.96 -10.52 1.16
C VAL A 11 -4.37 -11.65 0.32
N PRO A 12 -5.21 -12.54 -0.26
CA PRO A 12 -4.75 -13.64 -1.10
C PRO A 12 -4.52 -13.17 -2.54
N PRO A 13 -3.27 -12.97 -3.01
CA PRO A 13 -2.99 -12.50 -4.37
C PRO A 13 -3.50 -13.47 -5.45
N GLU A 14 -3.55 -14.77 -5.15
CA GLU A 14 -4.05 -15.81 -6.05
C GLU A 14 -5.54 -15.64 -6.37
N VAL A 15 -6.34 -15.18 -5.41
CA VAL A 15 -7.76 -14.90 -5.63
C VAL A 15 -7.91 -13.69 -6.56
N LEU A 16 -7.13 -12.63 -6.34
CA LEU A 16 -7.12 -11.46 -7.22
C LEU A 16 -6.74 -11.84 -8.66
N ALA A 17 -5.71 -12.66 -8.81
CA ALA A 17 -5.26 -13.16 -10.11
C ALA A 17 -6.31 -14.04 -10.80
N ALA A 18 -7.00 -14.91 -10.05
CA ALA A 18 -8.08 -15.75 -10.58
C ALA A 18 -9.27 -14.92 -11.13
N HIS A 19 -9.43 -13.68 -10.67
CA HIS A 19 -10.44 -12.73 -11.16
C HIS A 19 -9.93 -11.80 -12.28
N GLY A 20 -8.74 -12.06 -12.84
CA GLY A 20 -8.19 -11.27 -13.96
C GLY A 20 -7.59 -9.92 -13.56
N ALA A 21 -7.27 -9.75 -12.27
CA ALA A 21 -6.50 -8.60 -11.79
C ALA A 21 -4.99 -8.92 -11.76
N GLU A 22 -4.18 -7.87 -11.73
CA GLU A 22 -2.74 -7.93 -11.45
C GLU A 22 -2.50 -7.54 -9.98
N PRO A 23 -2.25 -8.50 -9.08
CA PRO A 23 -1.96 -8.19 -7.67
C PRO A 23 -0.56 -7.60 -7.51
N VAL A 24 -0.46 -6.46 -6.81
CA VAL A 24 0.79 -5.75 -6.55
C VAL A 24 0.99 -5.61 -5.04
N ARG A 25 2.03 -6.24 -4.49
CA ARG A 25 2.33 -6.11 -3.06
C ARG A 25 3.03 -4.79 -2.77
N LEU A 26 2.40 -3.96 -1.94
CA LEU A 26 3.00 -2.74 -1.41
C LEU A 26 3.91 -3.10 -0.23
N VAL A 27 5.21 -2.82 -0.40
CA VAL A 27 6.20 -2.90 0.66
C VAL A 27 6.62 -1.48 1.00
N PRO A 28 6.10 -0.88 2.09
CA PRO A 28 6.48 0.48 2.45
C PRO A 28 7.97 0.51 2.84
N PRO A 29 8.73 1.51 2.38
CA PRO A 29 10.12 1.67 2.79
C PRO A 29 10.19 1.91 4.31
N PRO A 30 11.28 1.47 4.98
CA PRO A 30 11.49 1.74 6.40
C PRO A 30 11.52 3.26 6.62
N ALA A 31 10.55 3.75 7.40
CA ALA A 31 10.37 5.15 7.78
C ALA A 31 10.69 6.14 6.65
N ALA A 32 9.83 6.18 5.61
CA ALA A 32 9.82 7.34 4.73
C ALA A 32 9.61 8.61 5.57
N ALA A 33 10.58 9.52 5.48
CA ALA A 33 10.43 10.90 5.91
C ALA A 33 9.10 11.44 5.35
N ASP A 34 8.39 12.24 6.15
CA ASP A 34 7.03 12.74 5.97
C ASP A 34 6.69 13.28 4.57
N ALA A 35 6.54 12.39 3.58
CA ALA A 35 6.15 12.71 2.22
C ALA A 35 4.63 12.63 2.04
N SER A 36 3.91 12.00 2.97
CA SER A 36 2.45 12.01 2.97
C SER A 36 1.99 13.38 3.44
N GLY A 37 1.63 14.30 2.54
CA GLY A 37 0.95 15.56 2.89
C GLY A 37 -0.42 15.38 3.58
N ALA A 38 -0.71 14.19 4.12
CA ALA A 38 -1.92 13.81 4.83
C ALA A 38 -1.80 14.11 6.33
N PRO A 39 -2.90 14.45 7.02
CA PRO A 39 -2.90 14.63 8.47
C PRO A 39 -2.52 13.31 9.16
N VAL A 40 -1.34 13.29 9.76
CA VAL A 40 -0.67 12.08 10.29
C VAL A 40 -0.76 11.92 11.82
N MET A 41 -1.38 12.86 12.52
CA MET A 41 -1.51 12.81 13.97
C MET A 41 -2.36 11.61 14.41
N GLY A 42 -1.80 10.77 15.30
CA GLY A 42 -2.48 9.58 15.84
C GLY A 42 -2.41 8.32 14.96
N MET A 43 -1.80 8.38 13.77
CA MET A 43 -1.62 7.22 12.91
C MET A 43 -0.35 6.43 13.28
N CYS A 44 -0.40 5.09 13.21
CA CYS A 44 0.77 4.29 13.47
C CYS A 44 1.84 4.48 12.37
N PRO A 45 3.14 4.37 12.68
CA PRO A 45 4.22 4.58 11.70
C PRO A 45 4.11 3.70 10.46
N PHE A 46 3.61 2.47 10.60
CA PHE A 46 3.41 1.55 9.47
C PHE A 46 2.32 2.03 8.52
N ALA A 47 1.14 2.38 9.04
CA ALA A 47 0.04 2.91 8.22
C ALA A 47 0.45 4.22 7.54
N ARG A 48 1.26 5.06 8.21
CA ARG A 48 1.87 6.25 7.60
C ARG A 48 2.77 5.91 6.42
N ALA A 49 3.67 4.94 6.58
CA ALA A 49 4.58 4.54 5.52
C ALA A 49 3.83 3.92 4.31
N VAL A 50 2.76 3.17 4.56
CA VAL A 50 1.85 2.68 3.52
C VAL A 50 1.17 3.83 2.78
N ALA A 51 0.59 4.80 3.50
CA ALA A 51 -0.08 5.94 2.89
C ALA A 51 0.88 6.75 2.00
N GLY A 52 2.11 6.99 2.48
CA GLY A 52 3.16 7.65 1.68
C GLY A 52 3.52 6.86 0.42
N ALA A 53 3.64 5.53 0.51
CA ALA A 53 3.93 4.69 -0.65
C ALA A 53 2.81 4.71 -1.71
N VAL A 54 1.55 4.79 -1.29
CA VAL A 54 0.40 4.93 -2.20
C VAL A 54 0.41 6.29 -2.90
N ILE A 55 0.59 7.38 -2.15
CA ILE A 55 0.64 8.75 -2.72
C ILE A 55 1.78 8.91 -3.73
N ALA A 56 2.94 8.28 -3.49
CA ALA A 56 4.08 8.34 -4.39
C ALA A 56 3.94 7.47 -5.66
N SER A 57 2.90 6.63 -5.75
CA SER A 57 2.69 5.69 -6.87
C SER A 57 1.68 6.19 -7.92
N ASP A 58 1.11 7.38 -7.71
CA ASP A 58 0.20 8.12 -8.61
C ASP A 58 0.99 9.21 -9.35
#